data_AF-A0A355TPZ6-F1
#
_entry.id   AF-A0A355TPZ6-F1
#
_cell.length_a   1.000
_cell.length_b   1.000
_cell.length_c   1.000
_cell.angle_alpha   90.00
_cell.angle_beta   90.00
_cell.angle_gamma   90.00
#
_symmetry.space_group_name_H-M   'P 1'
#
loop_
_entity.id
_entity.type
_entity.pdbx_description
1 polymer ?
#
loop_
_entity_poly.entity_id
_entity_poly.type
_entity_poly.pdbx_seq_one_letter_code
_entity_poly.pdbx_strand_id
1 'polypeptide(L)'
;MAKFPALDDNFPRIIPSFRQLVKIMSECVDGGVSLTCTAFEFRQCDAALGTALGNFMEVLRLKELPPERNEAINEIVLLFTRMSSEMAKLETALSMDATAAAVSCVANIYDHLKDLEELNMDLKAAVGDSHIYSEVPVVDSLLRAGNFVLETNGAEWEALSARLEALIPQWNEIVSGTGLPEELIRHDRALERLVEVLNERNLEALPEVLEEVKASGEDLVNFQDSQIDTDSSSTVLCPYCGKPMIEGSKKCFSCGARMPEEFERGSIADKGSEKGEAAYEGMPEYVQRIMDIAQELPNNAKMIRPFKRAVGELRRRVADANSRINKMAASKIKTTPEERENIDGIIDLANTCIENLSKAVELLEEFEPPVDRFHLQCALEVMVKAVKEMRSMGGLAQKYRSSKK
;
A
#
# COMPACT_ATOMS: atom_id res chain seq x y z
N MET A 1 -34.65 13.77 -24.24
CA MET A 1 -33.24 14.17 -24.05
C MET A 1 -32.61 13.14 -23.13
N ALA A 2 -31.50 12.53 -23.55
CA ALA A 2 -30.74 11.65 -22.67
C ALA A 2 -30.20 12.49 -21.50
N LYS A 3 -30.41 12.03 -20.27
CA LYS A 3 -29.98 12.72 -19.05
C LYS A 3 -29.16 11.75 -18.21
N PHE A 4 -28.10 12.26 -17.58
CA PHE A 4 -27.32 11.48 -16.63
C PHE A 4 -28.15 11.18 -15.36
N PRO A 5 -27.82 10.10 -14.63
CA PRO A 5 -28.47 9.79 -13.36
C PRO A 5 -28.26 10.91 -12.34
N ALA A 6 -29.29 11.22 -11.56
CA ALA A 6 -29.19 12.16 -10.46
C ALA A 6 -28.47 11.51 -9.28
N LEU A 7 -27.35 12.09 -8.87
CA LEU A 7 -26.57 11.62 -7.73
C LEU A 7 -27.04 12.33 -6.47
N ASP A 8 -28.07 11.78 -5.82
CA ASP A 8 -28.60 12.28 -4.54
C ASP A 8 -27.63 12.04 -3.37
N ASP A 9 -27.97 12.47 -2.16
CA ASP A 9 -27.10 12.32 -0.98
C ASP A 9 -26.86 10.86 -0.57
N ASN A 10 -27.67 9.92 -1.10
CA ASN A 10 -27.57 8.48 -0.87
C ASN A 10 -26.67 7.77 -1.91
N PHE A 11 -26.18 8.47 -2.94
CA PHE A 11 -25.29 7.87 -3.92
C PHE A 11 -23.93 7.47 -3.31
N PRO A 12 -23.39 6.29 -3.69
CA PRO A 12 -22.18 5.73 -3.12
C PRO A 12 -20.98 6.64 -2.96
N ARG A 13 -20.29 6.45 -1.84
CA ARG A 13 -19.10 7.23 -1.44
C ARG A 13 -17.79 6.53 -1.73
N ILE A 14 -17.84 5.27 -2.18
CA ILE A 14 -16.65 4.46 -2.46
C ILE A 14 -15.75 5.12 -3.53
N ILE A 15 -16.34 5.75 -4.57
CA ILE A 15 -15.61 6.49 -5.60
C ILE A 15 -16.10 7.95 -5.65
N PRO A 16 -15.56 8.84 -4.79
CA PRO A 16 -16.01 10.24 -4.71
C PRO A 16 -15.86 11.01 -6.03
N SER A 17 -14.82 10.68 -6.81
CA SER A 17 -14.51 11.31 -8.10
C SER A 17 -15.62 11.12 -9.14
N PHE A 18 -16.43 10.07 -9.01
CA PHE A 18 -17.55 9.81 -9.94
C PHE A 18 -18.63 10.89 -9.86
N ARG A 19 -18.89 11.46 -8.66
CA ARG A 19 -19.84 12.57 -8.51
C ARG A 19 -19.43 13.79 -9.31
N GLN A 20 -18.15 14.13 -9.22
CA GLN A 20 -17.62 15.29 -9.92
C GLN A 20 -17.68 15.10 -11.44
N LEU A 21 -17.36 13.89 -11.91
CA LEU A 21 -17.47 13.54 -13.34
C LEU A 21 -18.90 13.70 -13.85
N VAL A 22 -19.90 13.07 -13.21
CA VAL A 22 -21.30 13.13 -13.65
C VAL A 22 -21.87 14.55 -13.60
N LYS A 23 -21.45 15.34 -12.59
CA LYS A 23 -21.86 16.74 -12.47
C LYS A 23 -21.37 17.56 -13.66
N ILE A 24 -20.08 17.51 -13.99
CA ILE A 24 -19.53 18.31 -15.11
C ILE A 24 -20.07 17.80 -16.45
N MET A 25 -20.23 16.48 -16.62
CA MET A 25 -20.85 15.93 -17.82
C MET A 25 -22.29 16.43 -18.01
N SER A 26 -23.07 16.53 -16.93
CA SER A 26 -24.42 17.09 -16.96
C SER A 26 -24.41 18.57 -17.33
N GLU A 27 -23.50 19.36 -16.75
CA GLU A 27 -23.32 20.77 -17.10
C GLU A 27 -22.89 20.97 -18.56
N CYS A 28 -21.99 20.13 -19.09
CA CYS A 28 -21.60 20.18 -20.51
C CYS A 28 -22.80 19.82 -21.42
N VAL A 29 -23.61 18.80 -21.10
CA VAL A 29 -24.81 18.46 -21.89
C VAL A 29 -25.89 19.55 -21.84
N ASP A 30 -26.19 20.09 -20.66
CA ASP A 30 -27.20 21.14 -20.49
C ASP A 30 -26.76 22.46 -21.15
N GLY A 31 -25.45 22.73 -21.17
CA GLY A 31 -24.84 23.88 -21.83
C GLY A 31 -24.58 23.70 -23.33
N GLY A 32 -24.83 22.51 -23.90
CA GLY A 32 -24.51 22.20 -25.31
C GLY A 32 -23.01 22.21 -25.63
N VAL A 33 -22.17 21.95 -24.63
CA VAL A 33 -20.70 21.89 -24.71
C VAL A 33 -20.26 20.45 -24.95
N SER A 34 -19.22 20.27 -25.77
CA SER A 34 -18.64 18.96 -26.06
C SER A 34 -18.18 18.25 -24.78
N LEU A 35 -18.45 16.96 -24.66
CA LEU A 35 -18.07 16.13 -23.51
C LEU A 35 -16.56 15.91 -23.41
N THR A 36 -15.79 16.24 -24.44
CA THR A 36 -14.31 16.24 -24.37
C THR A 36 -13.77 17.16 -23.27
N CYS A 37 -14.57 18.12 -22.79
CA CYS A 37 -14.32 18.97 -21.62
C CYS A 37 -14.00 18.16 -20.34
N THR A 38 -14.54 16.94 -20.19
CA THR A 38 -14.51 16.16 -18.95
C THR A 38 -13.36 15.15 -18.87
N ALA A 39 -12.38 15.24 -19.78
CA ALA A 39 -11.29 14.28 -19.87
C ALA A 39 -10.45 14.19 -18.58
N PHE A 40 -10.32 15.31 -17.86
CA PHE A 40 -9.59 15.36 -16.60
C PHE A 40 -10.32 14.62 -15.48
N GLU A 41 -11.61 14.89 -15.31
CA GLU A 41 -12.47 14.26 -14.32
C GLU A 41 -12.64 12.77 -14.60
N PHE A 42 -12.71 12.39 -15.88
CA PHE A 42 -12.75 10.99 -16.31
C PHE A 42 -11.50 10.24 -15.81
N ARG A 43 -10.31 10.78 -16.04
CA ARG A 43 -9.04 10.17 -15.58
C ARG A 43 -8.96 10.08 -14.07
N GLN A 44 -9.46 11.08 -13.33
CA GLN A 44 -9.51 11.01 -11.87
C GLN A 44 -10.45 9.91 -11.37
N CYS A 45 -11.59 9.73 -12.04
CA CYS A 45 -12.53 8.66 -11.70
C CYS A 45 -11.93 7.28 -11.99
N ASP A 46 -11.25 7.12 -13.12
CA ASP A 46 -10.61 5.86 -13.52
C ASP A 46 -9.47 5.48 -12.55
N ALA A 47 -8.60 6.44 -12.21
CA ALA A 47 -7.53 6.23 -11.24
C ALA A 47 -8.08 5.89 -9.83
N ALA A 48 -9.17 6.52 -9.41
CA ALA A 48 -9.82 6.22 -8.14
C ALA A 48 -10.41 4.80 -8.12
N LEU A 49 -11.02 4.36 -9.22
CA LEU A 49 -11.53 3.00 -9.39
C LEU A 49 -10.40 1.97 -9.30
N GLY A 50 -9.30 2.19 -10.02
CA GLY A 50 -8.12 1.32 -9.98
C GLY A 50 -7.49 1.26 -8.58
N THR A 51 -7.41 2.40 -7.89
CA THR A 51 -6.92 2.46 -6.50
C THR A 51 -7.83 1.69 -5.54
N ALA A 52 -9.16 1.81 -5.70
CA ALA A 52 -10.13 1.09 -4.87
C ALA A 52 -10.02 -0.43 -5.07
N LEU A 53 -9.90 -0.90 -6.32
CA LEU A 53 -9.66 -2.31 -6.62
C LEU A 53 -8.32 -2.79 -6.04
N GLY A 54 -7.25 -2.03 -6.24
CA GLY A 54 -5.93 -2.38 -5.70
C GLY A 54 -5.95 -2.50 -4.17
N ASN A 55 -6.58 -1.55 -3.49
CA ASN A 55 -6.77 -1.61 -2.05
C ASN A 55 -7.62 -2.80 -1.62
N PHE A 56 -8.70 -3.11 -2.35
CA PHE A 56 -9.54 -4.26 -2.07
C PHE A 56 -8.75 -5.58 -2.21
N MET A 57 -8.03 -5.76 -3.32
CA MET A 57 -7.18 -6.93 -3.56
C MET A 57 -6.07 -7.06 -2.51
N GLU A 58 -5.49 -5.95 -2.06
CA GLU A 58 -4.48 -5.96 -1.01
C GLU A 58 -5.09 -6.33 0.35
N VAL A 59 -6.32 -5.90 0.64
CA VAL A 59 -7.06 -6.38 1.82
C VAL A 59 -7.36 -7.87 1.72
N LEU A 60 -7.76 -8.39 0.56
CA LEU A 60 -7.93 -9.85 0.37
C LEU A 60 -6.60 -10.61 0.57
N ARG A 61 -5.48 -10.02 0.14
CA ARG A 61 -4.15 -10.60 0.29
C ARG A 61 -3.66 -10.60 1.74
N LEU A 62 -4.05 -9.57 2.51
CA LEU A 62 -3.60 -9.35 3.89
C LEU A 62 -4.57 -9.88 4.95
N LYS A 63 -5.85 -10.08 4.60
CA LYS A 63 -6.86 -10.68 5.47
C LYS A 63 -7.19 -12.07 4.97
N GLU A 64 -6.94 -13.01 5.87
CA GLU A 64 -7.32 -14.40 5.75
C GLU A 64 -8.85 -14.54 5.89
N LEU A 65 -9.59 -14.16 4.83
CA LEU A 65 -11.05 -14.22 4.81
C LEU A 65 -11.55 -15.67 4.72
N PRO A 66 -12.66 -16.02 5.40
CA PRO A 66 -13.24 -17.37 5.36
C PRO A 66 -13.66 -17.80 3.93
N PRO A 67 -13.55 -19.10 3.59
CA PRO A 67 -13.91 -19.61 2.25
C PRO A 67 -15.36 -19.36 1.85
N GLU A 68 -16.29 -19.34 2.82
CA GLU A 68 -17.72 -19.05 2.62
C GLU A 68 -17.97 -17.66 2.01
N ARG A 69 -16.98 -16.77 2.09
CA ARG A 69 -17.08 -15.38 1.60
C ARG A 69 -16.49 -15.22 0.20
N ASN A 70 -15.97 -16.29 -0.41
CA ASN A 70 -15.40 -16.28 -1.77
C ASN A 70 -16.44 -15.85 -2.82
N GLU A 71 -17.72 -16.17 -2.65
CA GLU A 71 -18.76 -15.79 -3.61
C GLU A 71 -18.97 -14.27 -3.65
N ALA A 72 -19.15 -13.63 -2.48
CA ALA A 72 -19.26 -12.17 -2.37
C ALA A 72 -17.98 -11.45 -2.80
N ILE A 73 -16.81 -12.02 -2.50
CA ILE A 73 -15.51 -11.49 -2.95
C ILE A 73 -15.41 -11.55 -4.48
N ASN A 74 -15.75 -12.70 -5.08
CA ASN A 74 -15.76 -12.87 -6.54
C ASN A 74 -16.74 -11.92 -7.20
N GLU A 75 -17.90 -11.69 -6.59
CA GLU A 75 -18.89 -10.74 -7.09
C GLU A 75 -18.37 -9.30 -7.04
N ILE A 76 -17.68 -8.88 -5.98
CA ILE A 76 -17.03 -7.57 -5.91
C ILE A 76 -15.93 -7.42 -6.98
N VAL A 77 -15.07 -8.42 -7.16
CA VAL A 77 -14.04 -8.40 -8.22
C VAL A 77 -14.69 -8.31 -9.61
N LEU A 78 -15.80 -9.01 -9.81
CA LEU A 78 -16.57 -8.96 -11.05
C LEU A 78 -17.19 -7.58 -11.29
N LEU A 79 -17.73 -6.94 -10.25
CA LEU A 79 -18.26 -5.57 -10.32
C LEU A 79 -17.17 -4.57 -10.70
N PHE A 80 -15.99 -4.65 -10.09
CA PHE A 80 -14.84 -3.82 -10.50
C PHE A 80 -14.46 -4.05 -11.97
N THR A 81 -14.42 -5.31 -12.41
CA THR A 81 -14.10 -5.65 -13.81
C THR A 81 -15.14 -5.07 -14.78
N ARG A 82 -16.44 -5.17 -14.43
CA ARG A 82 -17.54 -4.59 -15.22
C ARG A 82 -17.43 -3.06 -15.28
N MET A 83 -17.14 -2.40 -14.15
CA MET A 83 -16.94 -0.95 -14.12
C MET A 83 -15.74 -0.51 -14.97
N SER A 84 -14.61 -1.21 -14.92
CA SER A 84 -13.46 -0.93 -15.79
C SER A 84 -13.82 -1.07 -17.28
N SER A 85 -14.64 -2.06 -17.63
CA SER A 85 -15.15 -2.21 -19.01
C SER A 85 -16.04 -1.04 -19.43
N GLU A 86 -16.94 -0.58 -18.55
CA GLU A 86 -17.79 0.58 -18.81
C GLU A 86 -16.97 1.89 -18.88
N MET A 87 -15.91 2.02 -18.11
CA MET A 87 -14.97 3.16 -18.19
C MET A 87 -14.26 3.22 -19.54
N ALA A 88 -13.80 2.08 -20.08
CA ALA A 88 -13.20 2.03 -21.42
C ALA A 88 -14.21 2.39 -22.54
N LYS A 89 -15.47 1.95 -22.40
CA LYS A 89 -16.56 2.35 -23.32
C LYS A 89 -16.86 3.84 -23.21
N LEU A 90 -16.84 4.37 -21.98
CA LEU A 90 -17.03 5.80 -21.72
C LEU A 90 -15.92 6.62 -22.35
N GLU A 91 -14.66 6.21 -22.24
CA GLU A 91 -13.53 6.88 -22.90
C GLU A 91 -13.75 6.98 -24.42
N THR A 92 -14.16 5.88 -25.03
CA THR A 92 -14.49 5.85 -26.46
C THR A 92 -15.64 6.81 -26.78
N ALA A 93 -16.72 6.79 -25.98
CA ALA A 93 -17.86 7.68 -26.16
C ALA A 93 -17.47 9.16 -26.00
N LEU A 94 -16.60 9.51 -25.04
CA LEU A 94 -16.08 10.86 -24.84
C LEU A 94 -15.23 11.32 -26.04
N SER A 95 -14.39 10.44 -26.58
CA SER A 95 -13.55 10.75 -27.75
C SER A 95 -14.37 11.00 -29.02
N MET A 96 -15.54 10.36 -29.13
CA MET A 96 -16.47 10.49 -30.25
C MET A 96 -17.58 11.55 -30.01
N ASP A 97 -17.56 12.22 -28.85
CA ASP A 97 -18.62 13.13 -28.39
C ASP A 97 -20.04 12.51 -28.44
N ALA A 98 -20.12 11.21 -28.19
CA ALA A 98 -21.33 10.41 -28.33
C ALA A 98 -22.16 10.43 -27.04
N THR A 99 -22.94 11.51 -26.84
CA THR A 99 -23.71 11.76 -25.60
C THR A 99 -24.60 10.59 -25.17
N ALA A 100 -25.31 9.94 -26.09
CA ALA A 100 -26.20 8.82 -25.76
C ALA A 100 -25.43 7.60 -25.22
N ALA A 101 -24.26 7.30 -25.80
CA ALA A 101 -23.39 6.22 -25.34
C ALA A 101 -22.78 6.56 -23.98
N ALA A 102 -22.35 7.81 -23.78
CA ALA A 102 -21.82 8.28 -22.51
C ALA A 102 -22.86 8.19 -21.38
N VAL A 103 -24.11 8.58 -21.64
CA VAL A 103 -25.21 8.45 -20.66
C VAL A 103 -25.44 7.00 -20.28
N SER A 104 -25.41 6.07 -21.25
CA SER A 104 -25.58 4.64 -20.97
C SER A 104 -24.44 4.09 -20.11
N CYS A 105 -23.18 4.42 -20.41
CA CYS A 105 -22.04 3.94 -19.63
C CYS A 105 -22.08 4.46 -18.19
N VAL A 106 -22.41 5.75 -18.00
CA VAL A 106 -22.55 6.36 -16.68
C VAL A 106 -23.67 5.72 -15.87
N ALA A 107 -24.80 5.38 -16.49
CA ALA A 107 -25.89 4.66 -15.82
C ALA A 107 -25.45 3.27 -15.34
N ASN A 108 -24.73 2.52 -16.18
CA ASN A 108 -24.22 1.20 -15.79
C ASN A 108 -23.19 1.29 -14.65
N ILE A 109 -22.28 2.27 -14.69
CA ILE A 109 -21.30 2.47 -13.61
C ILE A 109 -22.02 2.86 -12.30
N TYR A 110 -23.06 3.69 -12.39
CA TYR A 110 -23.87 4.08 -11.25
C TYR A 110 -24.51 2.86 -10.56
N ASP A 111 -25.11 1.95 -11.33
CA ASP A 111 -25.76 0.75 -10.79
C ASP A 111 -24.71 -0.18 -10.14
N HIS A 112 -23.59 -0.44 -10.82
CA HIS A 112 -22.52 -1.26 -10.24
C HIS A 112 -21.90 -0.68 -8.96
N LEU A 113 -21.82 0.66 -8.85
CA LEU A 113 -21.32 1.31 -7.63
C LEU A 113 -22.28 1.14 -6.45
N LYS A 114 -23.60 1.06 -6.69
CA LYS A 114 -24.57 0.76 -5.65
C LYS A 114 -24.42 -0.67 -5.13
N ASP A 115 -24.38 -1.63 -6.05
CA ASP A 115 -24.20 -3.04 -5.71
C ASP A 115 -22.89 -3.25 -4.91
N LEU A 116 -21.82 -2.55 -5.31
CA LEU A 116 -20.54 -2.59 -4.62
C LEU A 116 -20.62 -2.04 -3.19
N GLU A 117 -21.36 -0.95 -2.96
CA GLU A 117 -21.47 -0.36 -1.63
C GLU A 117 -22.31 -1.21 -0.69
N GLU A 118 -23.38 -1.82 -1.19
CA GLU A 118 -24.21 -2.79 -0.46
C GLU A 118 -23.38 -4.01 -0.03
N LEU A 119 -22.69 -4.67 -0.97
CA LEU A 119 -21.81 -5.81 -0.67
C LEU A 119 -20.66 -5.45 0.28
N ASN A 120 -20.12 -4.23 0.18
CA ASN A 120 -19.08 -3.76 1.10
C ASN A 120 -19.63 -3.49 2.52
N MET A 121 -20.88 -3.03 2.65
CA MET A 121 -21.54 -2.89 3.95
C MET A 121 -21.81 -4.26 4.58
N ASP A 122 -22.29 -5.22 3.79
CA ASP A 122 -22.53 -6.59 4.24
C ASP A 122 -21.22 -7.27 4.68
N LEU A 123 -20.14 -7.13 3.91
CA LEU A 123 -18.82 -7.61 4.32
C LEU A 123 -18.32 -6.94 5.60
N LYS A 124 -18.53 -5.63 5.77
CA LYS A 124 -18.11 -4.92 6.99
C LYS A 124 -18.91 -5.38 8.21
N ALA A 125 -20.23 -5.55 8.08
CA ALA A 125 -21.09 -6.08 9.13
C ALA A 125 -20.66 -7.52 9.49
N ALA A 126 -20.45 -8.37 8.48
CA ALA A 126 -20.00 -9.76 8.66
C ALA A 126 -18.57 -9.88 9.23
N VAL A 127 -17.70 -8.88 9.05
CA VAL A 127 -16.37 -8.82 9.69
C VAL A 127 -16.47 -8.30 11.13
N GLY A 128 -17.44 -7.44 11.44
CA GLY A 128 -17.71 -6.96 12.80
C GLY A 128 -18.23 -8.04 13.75
N ASP A 129 -18.96 -9.04 13.23
CA ASP A 129 -19.60 -10.11 14.02
C ASP A 129 -18.76 -11.40 14.16
N SER A 130 -17.53 -11.43 13.67
CA SER A 130 -16.68 -12.63 13.72
C SER A 130 -16.27 -12.97 15.16
N HIS A 131 -16.62 -14.17 15.66
CA HIS A 131 -16.13 -14.68 16.95
C HIS A 131 -14.60 -14.69 16.97
N ILE A 132 -13.98 -14.10 17.99
CA ILE A 132 -12.52 -14.06 18.16
C ILE A 132 -12.13 -15.23 19.05
N TYR A 133 -11.37 -16.18 18.51
CA TYR A 133 -10.91 -17.36 19.23
C TYR A 133 -9.61 -17.09 19.99
N SER A 134 -8.77 -16.18 19.49
CA SER A 134 -7.56 -15.70 20.15
C SER A 134 -7.32 -14.22 19.84
N GLU A 135 -6.72 -13.48 20.78
CA GLU A 135 -6.30 -12.09 20.54
C GLU A 135 -5.05 -12.01 19.65
N VAL A 136 -4.32 -13.11 19.48
CA VAL A 136 -3.15 -13.21 18.61
C VAL A 136 -3.62 -13.46 17.16
N PRO A 137 -3.45 -12.53 16.21
CA PRO A 137 -4.11 -12.61 14.90
C PRO A 137 -3.75 -13.85 14.06
N VAL A 138 -2.50 -14.30 14.15
CA VAL A 138 -2.02 -15.49 13.43
C VAL A 138 -2.65 -16.76 14.00
N VAL A 139 -2.74 -16.85 15.33
CA VAL A 139 -3.38 -17.96 16.03
C VAL A 139 -4.89 -17.95 15.78
N ASP A 140 -5.54 -16.79 15.88
CA ASP A 140 -6.97 -16.62 15.61
C ASP A 140 -7.34 -17.09 14.19
N SER A 141 -6.49 -16.80 13.20
CA SER A 141 -6.73 -17.26 11.83
C SER A 141 -6.65 -18.79 11.67
N LEU A 142 -5.65 -19.43 12.28
CA LEU A 142 -5.56 -20.90 12.33
C LEU A 142 -6.77 -21.52 13.04
N LEU A 143 -7.17 -20.94 14.18
CA LEU A 143 -8.32 -21.41 14.96
C LEU A 143 -9.62 -21.27 14.18
N ARG A 144 -9.83 -20.16 13.46
CA ARG A 144 -10.99 -20.00 12.57
C ARG A 144 -11.02 -21.07 11.50
N ALA A 145 -9.90 -21.32 10.83
CA ALA A 145 -9.84 -22.34 9.79
C ALA A 145 -10.08 -23.75 10.36
N GLY A 146 -9.52 -24.06 11.53
CA GLY A 146 -9.75 -25.33 12.21
C GLY A 146 -11.20 -25.52 12.69
N ASN A 147 -11.81 -24.48 13.27
CA ASN A 147 -13.22 -24.51 13.66
C ASN A 147 -14.13 -24.62 12.44
N PHE A 148 -13.77 -24.00 11.31
CA PHE A 148 -14.51 -24.13 10.06
C PHE A 148 -14.49 -25.58 9.52
N VAL A 149 -13.37 -26.30 9.68
CA VAL A 149 -13.32 -27.74 9.38
C VAL A 149 -14.28 -28.53 10.29
N LEU A 150 -14.39 -28.19 11.57
CA LEU A 150 -15.32 -28.83 12.50
C LEU A 150 -16.79 -28.55 12.13
N GLU A 151 -17.12 -27.30 11.84
CA GLU A 151 -18.46 -26.85 11.45
C GLU A 151 -18.92 -27.49 10.14
N THR A 152 -18.00 -27.68 9.20
CA THR A 152 -18.26 -28.33 7.90
C THR A 152 -18.08 -29.85 7.94
N ASN A 153 -17.85 -30.43 9.12
CA ASN A 153 -17.65 -31.87 9.32
C ASN A 153 -16.57 -32.46 8.38
N GLY A 154 -15.45 -31.73 8.21
CA GLY A 154 -14.29 -32.18 7.46
C GLY A 154 -14.32 -31.93 5.96
N ALA A 155 -15.22 -31.08 5.45
CA ALA A 155 -15.24 -30.74 4.02
C ALA A 155 -14.09 -29.78 3.64
N GLU A 156 -13.65 -28.93 4.57
CA GLU A 156 -12.83 -27.74 4.28
C GLU A 156 -11.37 -27.85 4.79
N TRP A 157 -10.79 -29.05 4.81
CA TRP A 157 -9.39 -29.26 5.23
C TRP A 157 -8.38 -28.44 4.42
N GLU A 158 -8.70 -28.14 3.16
CA GLU A 158 -7.85 -27.34 2.26
C GLU A 158 -7.69 -25.91 2.78
N ALA A 159 -8.72 -25.35 3.41
CA ALA A 159 -8.64 -24.03 4.03
C ALA A 159 -7.64 -24.02 5.18
N LEU A 160 -7.67 -25.03 6.06
CA LEU A 160 -6.70 -25.16 7.15
C LEU A 160 -5.28 -25.41 6.63
N SER A 161 -5.13 -26.20 5.57
CA SER A 161 -3.84 -26.49 4.93
C SER A 161 -3.19 -25.22 4.39
N ALA A 162 -3.96 -24.40 3.67
CA ALA A 162 -3.48 -23.14 3.11
C ALA A 162 -2.99 -22.17 4.19
N ARG A 163 -3.66 -22.13 5.35
CA ARG A 163 -3.25 -21.29 6.50
C ARG A 163 -1.94 -21.75 7.10
N LEU A 164 -1.76 -23.06 7.29
CA LEU A 164 -0.51 -23.62 7.78
C LEU A 164 0.65 -23.40 6.80
N GLU A 165 0.44 -23.62 5.51
CA GLU A 165 1.46 -23.42 4.48
C GLU A 165 1.97 -21.96 4.44
N ALA A 166 1.08 -20.99 4.66
CA ALA A 166 1.44 -19.57 4.71
C ALA A 166 2.41 -19.23 5.87
N LEU A 167 2.44 -20.05 6.93
CA LEU A 167 3.30 -19.84 8.10
C LEU A 167 4.69 -20.43 7.93
N ILE A 168 4.86 -21.46 7.09
CA ILE A 168 6.11 -22.20 6.90
C ILE A 168 7.33 -21.29 6.68
N PRO A 169 7.30 -20.27 5.79
CA PRO A 169 8.50 -19.46 5.53
C PRO A 169 8.96 -18.68 6.77
N GLN A 170 8.02 -18.09 7.51
CA GLN A 170 8.31 -17.30 8.72
C GLN A 170 8.74 -18.21 9.86
N TRP A 171 8.10 -19.37 9.99
CA TRP A 171 8.40 -20.34 11.04
C TRP A 171 9.80 -20.94 10.88
N ASN A 172 10.15 -21.38 9.67
CA ASN A 172 11.47 -21.95 9.36
C ASN A 172 12.63 -21.00 9.64
N GLU A 173 12.43 -19.70 9.42
CA GLU A 173 13.44 -18.68 9.75
C GLU A 173 13.70 -18.65 11.27
N ILE A 174 12.64 -18.72 12.07
CA ILE A 174 12.68 -18.62 13.53
C ILE A 174 13.30 -19.87 14.17
N VAL A 175 12.91 -21.07 13.73
CA VAL A 175 13.41 -22.35 14.31
C VAL A 175 14.82 -22.73 13.85
N SER A 176 15.40 -22.01 12.88
CA SER A 176 16.76 -22.30 12.37
C SER A 176 17.90 -21.89 13.32
N GLY A 177 17.60 -21.16 14.40
CA GLY A 177 18.57 -20.72 15.41
C GLY A 177 18.97 -21.82 16.41
N THR A 178 20.15 -21.69 17.02
CA THR A 178 20.56 -22.53 18.15
C THR A 178 20.12 -21.90 19.48
N GLY A 179 19.57 -22.70 20.40
CA GLY A 179 19.14 -22.24 21.73
C GLY A 179 17.75 -21.62 21.78
N LEU A 180 16.76 -22.25 21.13
CA LEU A 180 15.37 -21.77 21.11
C LEU A 180 14.74 -21.78 22.51
N PRO A 181 13.94 -20.76 22.88
CA PRO A 181 13.16 -20.73 24.11
C PRO A 181 12.19 -21.92 24.24
N GLU A 182 11.85 -22.32 25.48
CA GLU A 182 10.94 -23.45 25.72
C GLU A 182 9.53 -23.20 25.17
N GLU A 183 9.07 -21.95 25.20
CA GLU A 183 7.78 -21.49 24.66
C GLU A 183 7.72 -21.70 23.15
N LEU A 184 8.84 -21.44 22.47
CA LEU A 184 8.96 -21.60 21.03
C LEU A 184 8.97 -23.07 20.62
N ILE A 185 9.69 -23.91 21.38
CA ILE A 185 9.69 -25.38 21.20
C ILE A 185 8.29 -25.95 21.46
N ARG A 186 7.55 -25.41 22.45
CA ARG A 186 6.19 -25.86 22.75
C ARG A 186 5.23 -25.53 21.61
N HIS A 187 5.31 -24.32 21.05
CA HIS A 187 4.47 -23.92 19.92
C HIS A 187 4.81 -24.71 18.63
N ASP A 188 6.10 -24.98 18.38
CA ASP A 188 6.56 -25.83 17.28
C ASP A 188 5.89 -27.20 17.31
N ARG A 189 5.91 -27.87 18.46
CA ARG A 189 5.26 -29.18 18.64
C ARG A 189 3.75 -29.14 18.46
N ALA A 190 3.09 -28.05 18.87
CA ALA A 190 1.65 -27.89 18.68
C ALA A 190 1.31 -27.78 17.18
N LEU A 191 2.11 -27.03 16.42
CA LEU A 191 1.97 -26.92 14.97
C LEU A 191 2.28 -28.25 14.26
N GLU A 192 3.31 -28.99 14.68
CA GLU A 192 3.62 -30.32 14.16
C GLU A 192 2.43 -31.29 14.36
N ARG A 193 1.84 -31.31 15.57
CA ARG A 193 0.64 -32.11 15.84
C ARG A 193 -0.56 -31.69 14.98
N LEU A 194 -0.72 -30.39 14.72
CA LEU A 194 -1.79 -29.90 13.84
C LEU A 194 -1.59 -30.36 12.39
N VAL A 195 -0.35 -30.38 11.92
CA VAL A 195 0.01 -30.93 10.61
C VAL A 195 -0.26 -32.44 10.54
N GLU A 196 0.04 -33.19 11.59
CA GLU A 196 -0.30 -34.62 11.68
C GLU A 196 -1.81 -34.85 11.58
N VAL A 197 -2.60 -34.14 12.39
CA VAL A 197 -4.07 -34.22 12.35
C VAL A 197 -4.63 -33.86 10.98
N LEU A 198 -4.05 -32.83 10.33
CA LEU A 198 -4.45 -32.42 8.99
C LEU A 198 -4.16 -33.49 7.94
N ASN A 199 -2.97 -34.10 8.00
CA ASN A 199 -2.57 -35.16 7.07
C ASN A 199 -3.43 -36.42 7.24
N GLU A 200 -3.80 -36.76 8.47
CA GLU A 200 -4.68 -37.88 8.80
C GLU A 200 -6.17 -37.56 8.60
N ARG A 201 -6.52 -36.28 8.42
CA ARG A 201 -7.89 -35.75 8.40
C ARG A 201 -8.70 -36.19 9.63
N ASN A 202 -8.07 -36.16 10.80
CA ASN A 202 -8.63 -36.67 12.05
C ASN A 202 -9.52 -35.63 12.74
N LEU A 203 -10.82 -35.67 12.47
CA LEU A 203 -11.80 -34.74 13.05
C LEU A 203 -11.92 -34.85 14.58
N GLU A 204 -11.69 -36.04 15.16
CA GLU A 204 -11.83 -36.26 16.60
C GLU A 204 -10.70 -35.60 17.39
N ALA A 205 -9.48 -35.61 16.83
CA ALA A 205 -8.30 -35.03 17.46
C ALA A 205 -8.16 -33.51 17.22
N LEU A 206 -8.83 -32.97 16.19
CA LEU A 206 -8.71 -31.56 15.80
C LEU A 206 -9.03 -30.56 16.92
N PRO A 207 -10.12 -30.70 17.71
CA PRO A 207 -10.43 -29.74 18.77
C PRO A 207 -9.34 -29.64 19.84
N GLU A 208 -8.77 -30.78 20.26
CA GLU A 208 -7.70 -30.81 21.26
C GLU A 208 -6.46 -30.08 20.75
N VAL A 209 -6.06 -30.36 19.51
CA VAL A 209 -4.85 -29.76 18.92
C VAL A 209 -5.04 -28.27 18.63
N LEU A 210 -6.25 -27.82 18.28
CA LEU A 210 -6.53 -26.38 18.15
C LEU A 210 -6.35 -25.65 19.49
N GLU A 211 -6.81 -26.22 20.60
CA GLU A 211 -6.58 -25.62 21.92
C GLU A 211 -5.10 -25.61 22.32
N GLU A 212 -4.33 -26.63 21.93
CA GLU A 212 -2.88 -26.61 22.14
C GLU A 212 -2.17 -25.52 21.34
N VAL A 213 -2.56 -25.33 20.07
CA VAL A 213 -2.05 -24.24 19.22
C VAL A 213 -2.42 -22.89 19.80
N LYS A 214 -3.65 -22.74 20.31
CA LYS A 214 -4.10 -21.53 21.00
C LYS A 214 -3.24 -21.23 22.22
N ALA A 215 -3.18 -22.15 23.17
CA ALA A 215 -2.48 -21.97 24.43
C ALA A 215 -0.99 -21.69 24.22
N SER A 216 -0.33 -22.47 23.36
CA SER A 216 1.09 -22.29 23.07
C SER A 216 1.40 -21.00 22.29
N GLY A 217 0.50 -20.56 21.41
CA GLY A 217 0.67 -19.32 20.65
C GLY A 217 0.46 -18.07 21.51
N GLU A 218 -0.52 -18.11 22.42
CA GLU A 218 -0.73 -17.04 23.42
C GLU A 218 0.42 -16.98 24.43
N ASP A 219 0.93 -18.13 24.90
CA ASP A 219 2.14 -18.21 25.74
C ASP A 219 3.36 -17.56 25.07
N LEU A 220 3.54 -17.78 23.76
CA LEU A 220 4.66 -17.23 22.99
C LEU A 220 4.59 -15.69 22.91
N VAL A 221 3.40 -15.13 22.74
CA VAL A 221 3.19 -13.67 22.76
C VAL A 221 3.37 -13.11 24.16
N ASN A 222 2.84 -13.76 25.19
CA ASN A 222 3.05 -13.35 26.57
C ASN A 222 4.53 -13.38 26.97
N PHE A 223 5.29 -14.37 26.49
CA PHE A 223 6.74 -14.43 26.66
C PHE A 223 7.42 -13.25 25.96
N GLN A 224 7.04 -12.95 24.72
CA GLN A 224 7.55 -11.79 23.98
C GLN A 224 7.22 -10.46 24.70
N ASP A 225 5.99 -10.30 25.18
CA ASP A 225 5.54 -9.11 25.90
C ASP A 225 6.22 -8.97 27.26
N SER A 226 6.50 -10.09 27.96
CA SER A 226 7.26 -10.08 29.22
C SER A 226 8.72 -9.68 29.05
N GLN A 227 9.28 -9.83 27.83
CA GLN A 227 10.60 -9.29 27.47
C GLN A 227 10.52 -7.79 27.13
N ILE A 228 9.34 -7.28 26.76
CA ILE A 228 9.08 -5.89 26.39
C ILE A 228 8.75 -5.03 27.63
N ASP A 229 8.09 -5.58 28.65
CA ASP A 229 7.71 -4.88 29.90
C ASP A 229 8.91 -4.42 30.78
N THR A 230 10.14 -4.77 30.40
CA THR A 230 11.35 -4.21 31.03
C THR A 230 11.82 -2.86 30.50
N ASP A 231 11.26 -2.32 29.40
CA ASP A 231 11.65 -0.99 28.88
C ASP A 231 10.47 -0.17 28.33
N SER A 232 9.86 0.61 29.23
CA SER A 232 9.00 1.81 29.09
C SER A 232 8.35 2.18 27.73
N SER A 233 7.02 2.26 27.77
CA SER A 233 6.09 2.73 26.72
C SER A 233 6.37 4.16 26.20
N SER A 234 6.47 4.31 24.88
CA SER A 234 6.31 5.60 24.19
C SER A 234 5.43 5.43 22.95
N THR A 235 4.26 6.09 22.90
CA THR A 235 3.38 6.02 21.71
C THR A 235 4.10 6.56 20.48
N VAL A 236 4.46 5.67 19.54
CA VAL A 236 5.18 6.00 18.30
C VAL A 236 4.21 6.45 17.21
N LEU A 237 4.51 7.54 16.50
CA LEU A 237 3.73 8.01 15.35
C LEU A 237 4.34 7.51 14.03
N CYS A 238 3.50 7.34 13.02
CA CYS A 238 3.89 6.85 11.70
C CYS A 238 4.66 7.92 10.93
N PRO A 239 5.92 7.69 10.53
CA PRO A 239 6.75 8.71 9.91
C PRO A 239 6.30 9.10 8.49
N TYR A 240 5.43 8.30 7.87
CA TYR A 240 4.90 8.55 6.52
C TYR A 240 3.52 9.21 6.49
N CYS A 241 2.75 9.17 7.59
CA CYS A 241 1.40 9.76 7.60
C CYS A 241 0.97 10.42 8.92
N GLY A 242 1.84 10.47 9.93
CA GLY A 242 1.63 11.16 11.20
C GLY A 242 0.62 10.51 12.16
N LYS A 243 0.01 9.38 11.80
CA LYS A 243 -0.97 8.67 12.64
C LYS A 243 -0.29 7.75 13.66
N PRO A 244 -0.87 7.55 14.85
CA PRO A 244 -0.29 6.69 15.88
C PRO A 244 -0.13 5.26 15.38
N MET A 245 1.02 4.70 15.67
CA MET A 245 1.38 3.32 15.39
C MET A 245 1.53 2.54 16.69
N ILE A 246 1.39 1.23 16.53
CA ILE A 246 1.77 0.27 17.56
C ILE A 246 3.31 0.25 17.58
N GLU A 247 3.90 0.45 18.76
CA GLU A 247 5.35 0.40 18.99
C GLU A 247 5.87 -0.98 18.54
N GLY A 248 6.93 -1.02 17.73
CA GLY A 248 7.44 -2.26 17.10
C GLY A 248 6.74 -2.73 15.82
N SER A 249 5.68 -2.06 15.35
CA SER A 249 5.01 -2.46 14.10
C SER A 249 5.90 -2.22 12.86
N LYS A 250 6.18 -3.31 12.11
CA LYS A 250 6.96 -3.27 10.85
C LYS A 250 6.24 -2.56 9.70
N LYS A 251 4.97 -2.19 9.88
CA LYS A 251 4.14 -1.49 8.89
C LYS A 251 3.13 -0.57 9.56
N CYS A 252 2.91 0.60 8.97
CA CYS A 252 1.92 1.56 9.43
C CYS A 252 0.52 1.14 8.97
N PHE A 253 -0.34 0.74 9.89
CA PHE A 253 -1.70 0.26 9.58
C PHE A 253 -2.64 1.30 8.96
N SER A 254 -2.25 2.58 9.02
CA SER A 254 -3.03 3.67 8.43
C SER A 254 -2.67 4.04 6.99
N CYS A 255 -1.41 3.85 6.57
CA CYS A 255 -0.97 4.20 5.21
C CYS A 255 -0.26 3.07 4.45
N GLY A 256 -0.08 1.90 5.09
CA GLY A 256 0.54 0.72 4.50
C GLY A 256 2.07 0.79 4.36
N ALA A 257 2.71 1.90 4.75
CA ALA A 257 4.15 2.05 4.63
C ALA A 257 4.90 1.05 5.54
N ARG A 258 5.91 0.36 4.99
CA ARG A 258 6.82 -0.53 5.74
C ARG A 258 7.86 0.32 6.47
N MET A 259 8.09 0.06 7.76
CA MET A 259 9.05 0.81 8.56
C MET A 259 10.49 0.41 8.19
N PRO A 260 11.43 1.37 8.13
CA PRO A 260 12.86 1.08 7.89
C PRO A 260 13.45 0.25 9.05
N GLU A 261 14.47 -0.57 8.77
CA GLU A 261 15.09 -1.53 9.71
C GLU A 261 15.64 -0.88 11.00
N GLU A 262 15.83 0.44 11.02
CA GLU A 262 16.22 1.19 12.22
C GLU A 262 15.11 1.27 13.29
N PHE A 263 13.88 0.84 12.96
CA PHE A 263 12.79 0.64 13.93
C PHE A 263 13.03 -0.54 14.88
N GLU A 264 14.02 -1.40 14.60
CA GLU A 264 14.33 -2.59 15.40
C GLU A 264 15.24 -2.30 16.61
N ARG A 265 15.66 -1.04 16.84
CA ARG A 265 16.46 -0.67 18.01
C ARG A 265 15.84 0.50 18.77
N GLY A 266 15.10 0.16 19.81
CA GLY A 266 14.94 1.06 20.95
C GLY A 266 16.30 1.51 21.46
N SER A 267 16.51 2.82 21.46
CA SER A 267 17.26 3.60 22.45
C SER A 267 18.45 2.93 23.16
N ILE A 268 19.45 2.42 22.42
CA ILE A 268 20.81 2.40 22.96
C ILE A 268 21.52 3.61 22.42
N ALA A 269 21.68 4.61 23.27
CA ALA A 269 22.69 5.64 23.11
C ALA A 269 24.07 4.96 23.17
N ASP A 270 24.49 4.35 22.06
CA ASP A 270 25.88 3.94 21.91
C ASP A 270 26.63 4.99 21.10
N LYS A 271 27.63 5.55 21.75
CA LYS A 271 28.55 6.52 21.16
C LYS A 271 29.42 5.78 20.16
N GLY A 272 29.16 6.04 18.88
CA GLY A 272 30.04 5.62 17.80
C GLY A 272 29.48 4.42 17.04
N SER A 273 28.73 4.69 15.98
CA SER A 273 28.54 3.70 14.93
C SER A 273 28.96 4.33 13.61
N GLU A 274 30.14 3.93 13.15
CA GLU A 274 30.74 4.20 11.84
C GLU A 274 29.94 3.60 10.66
N LYS A 275 28.62 3.36 10.82
CA LYS A 275 27.76 2.81 9.76
C LYS A 275 26.91 3.86 9.02
N GLY A 276 26.85 5.10 9.53
CA GLY A 276 26.14 6.20 8.86
C GLY A 276 26.82 6.72 7.58
N GLU A 277 28.12 6.47 7.39
CA GLU A 277 28.86 6.98 6.21
C GLU A 277 28.61 6.16 4.93
N ALA A 278 28.29 4.88 5.04
CA ALA A 278 28.15 3.99 3.88
C ALA A 278 26.82 4.14 3.11
N ALA A 279 25.73 4.60 3.75
CA ALA A 279 24.40 4.71 3.11
C ALA A 279 24.28 5.89 2.13
N TYR A 280 25.14 6.90 2.31
CA TYR A 280 25.07 8.21 1.62
C TYR A 280 26.27 8.49 0.72
N GLU A 281 27.21 7.56 0.61
CA GLU A 281 28.39 7.69 -0.22
C GLU A 281 28.01 7.90 -1.70
N GLY A 282 28.61 8.93 -2.32
CA GLY A 282 28.41 9.27 -3.72
C GLY A 282 27.13 10.04 -4.05
N MET A 283 26.40 10.61 -3.08
CA MET A 283 25.22 11.47 -3.33
C MET A 283 25.56 12.83 -3.98
N PRO A 284 24.64 13.45 -4.73
CA PRO A 284 24.87 14.78 -5.31
C PRO A 284 25.03 15.87 -4.23
N GLU A 285 25.85 16.89 -4.49
CA GLU A 285 26.14 17.96 -3.52
C GLU A 285 24.90 18.65 -2.93
N TYR A 286 23.81 18.76 -3.69
CA TYR A 286 22.58 19.36 -3.20
C TYR A 286 21.85 18.49 -2.17
N VAL A 287 21.97 17.16 -2.28
CA VAL A 287 21.45 16.20 -1.30
C VAL A 287 22.34 16.20 -0.08
N GLN A 288 23.66 16.20 -0.27
CA GLN A 288 24.62 16.26 0.84
C GLN A 288 24.39 17.51 1.71
N ARG A 289 24.17 18.67 1.09
CA ARG A 289 23.82 19.90 1.82
C ARG A 289 22.52 19.80 2.64
N ILE A 290 21.51 19.07 2.15
CA ILE A 290 20.27 18.85 2.91
C ILE A 290 20.57 17.96 4.13
N MET A 291 21.37 16.90 3.94
CA MET A 291 21.79 15.98 5.01
C MET A 291 22.59 16.69 6.10
N ASP A 292 23.60 17.48 5.71
CA ASP A 292 24.48 18.18 6.66
C ASP A 292 23.67 19.15 7.54
N ILE A 293 22.74 19.90 6.93
CA ILE A 293 21.86 20.83 7.67
C ILE A 293 20.87 20.06 8.55
N ALA A 294 20.38 18.92 8.09
CA ALA A 294 19.42 18.10 8.82
C ALA A 294 20.02 17.47 10.08
N GLN A 295 21.32 17.15 10.12
CA GLN A 295 21.98 16.64 11.33
C GLN A 295 21.95 17.65 12.49
N GLU A 296 21.98 18.94 12.19
CA GLU A 296 21.94 20.01 13.20
C GLU A 296 20.50 20.40 13.61
N LEU A 297 19.52 20.12 12.76
CA LEU A 297 18.13 20.57 12.90
C LEU A 297 17.44 20.16 14.22
N PRO A 298 17.58 18.93 14.74
CA PRO A 298 16.95 18.48 15.98
C PRO A 298 17.47 19.20 17.23
N ASN A 299 18.72 19.69 17.19
CA ASN A 299 19.37 20.36 18.32
C ASN A 299 19.42 21.88 18.15
N ASN A 300 19.08 22.40 16.97
CA ASN A 300 19.20 23.80 16.62
C ASN A 300 18.04 24.25 15.73
N ALA A 301 16.96 24.71 16.35
CA ALA A 301 15.77 25.21 15.67
C ALA A 301 16.07 26.36 14.67
N LYS A 302 17.21 27.07 14.80
CA LYS A 302 17.61 28.11 13.83
C LYS A 302 17.97 27.54 12.46
N MET A 303 18.27 26.24 12.38
CA MET A 303 18.59 25.53 11.15
C MET A 303 17.38 25.24 10.27
N ILE A 304 16.15 25.46 10.76
CA ILE A 304 14.93 25.22 9.95
C ILE A 304 14.88 26.10 8.70
N ARG A 305 15.34 27.35 8.79
CA ARG A 305 15.38 28.26 7.64
C ARG A 305 16.41 27.83 6.59
N PRO A 306 17.68 27.55 6.95
CA PRO A 306 18.63 26.88 6.06
C PRO A 306 18.11 25.58 5.46
N PHE A 307 17.45 24.74 6.26
CA PHE A 307 16.90 23.46 5.84
C PHE A 307 15.81 23.64 4.77
N LYS A 308 14.78 24.45 5.05
CA LYS A 308 13.72 24.77 4.07
C LYS A 308 14.28 25.42 2.81
N ARG A 309 15.36 26.21 2.90
CA ARG A 309 16.04 26.78 1.73
C ARG A 309 16.73 25.71 0.89
N ALA A 310 17.38 24.73 1.51
CA ALA A 310 18.04 23.62 0.81
C ALA A 310 17.01 22.68 0.15
N VAL A 311 15.92 22.36 0.84
CA VAL A 311 14.78 21.59 0.30
C VAL A 311 14.11 22.35 -0.87
N GLY A 312 14.00 23.68 -0.77
CA GLY A 312 13.50 24.50 -1.88
C GLY A 312 14.39 24.52 -3.14
N GLU A 313 15.69 24.23 -3.01
CA GLU A 313 16.57 24.00 -4.17
C GLU A 313 16.32 22.62 -4.79
N LEU A 314 16.07 21.59 -3.97
CA LEU A 314 15.63 20.27 -4.47
C LEU A 314 14.30 20.39 -5.23
N ARG A 315 13.31 21.08 -4.68
CA ARG A 315 12.01 21.34 -5.34
C ARG A 315 12.19 21.96 -6.73
N ARG A 316 13.05 22.96 -6.86
CA ARG A 316 13.35 23.61 -8.16
C ARG A 316 13.94 22.64 -9.17
N ARG A 317 14.82 21.74 -8.73
CA ARG A 317 15.42 20.71 -9.58
C ARG A 317 14.42 19.66 -10.04
N VAL A 318 13.52 19.24 -9.16
CA VAL A 318 12.41 18.34 -9.50
C VAL A 318 11.49 18.99 -10.55
N ALA A 319 11.16 20.27 -10.37
CA ALA A 319 10.36 21.01 -11.34
C ALA A 319 11.05 21.16 -12.71
N ASP A 320 12.35 21.44 -12.75
CA ASP A 320 13.12 21.50 -14.00
C ASP A 320 13.18 20.14 -14.70
N ALA A 321 13.42 19.07 -13.94
CA ALA A 321 13.41 17.70 -14.46
C ALA A 321 12.04 17.33 -15.06
N ASN A 322 10.95 17.67 -14.38
CA ASN A 322 9.58 17.42 -14.84
C ASN A 322 9.31 18.17 -16.15
N SER A 323 9.71 19.45 -16.22
CA SER A 323 9.63 20.25 -17.45
C SER A 323 10.42 19.62 -18.61
N ARG A 324 11.59 19.03 -18.34
CA ARG A 324 12.40 18.36 -19.38
C ARG A 324 11.78 17.06 -19.87
N ILE A 325 11.19 16.25 -18.99
CA ILE A 325 10.50 15.00 -19.36
C ILE A 325 9.24 15.31 -20.16
N ASN A 326 8.44 16.31 -19.74
CA ASN A 326 7.28 16.75 -20.50
C ASN A 326 7.64 17.27 -21.91
N LYS A 327 8.78 17.98 -22.04
CA LYS A 327 9.29 18.39 -23.36
C LYS A 327 9.75 17.20 -24.21
N MET A 328 10.32 16.16 -23.60
CA MET A 328 10.68 14.92 -24.30
C MET A 328 9.44 14.17 -24.78
N ALA A 329 8.42 14.04 -23.93
CA ALA A 329 7.13 13.44 -24.29
C ALA A 329 6.42 14.19 -25.42
N ALA A 330 6.49 15.52 -25.42
CA ALA A 330 5.90 16.36 -26.46
C ALA A 330 6.74 16.41 -27.77
N SER A 331 7.94 15.84 -27.80
CA SER A 331 8.84 16.00 -28.93
C SER A 331 8.45 15.10 -30.11
N LYS A 332 8.27 15.71 -31.30
CA LYS A 332 8.01 14.99 -32.56
C LYS A 332 9.31 14.48 -33.19
N ILE A 333 10.07 13.69 -32.46
CA ILE A 333 11.29 13.06 -32.99
C ILE A 333 10.86 12.03 -34.05
N LYS A 334 11.51 12.03 -35.22
CA LYS A 334 11.35 10.95 -36.21
C LYS A 334 12.00 9.69 -35.64
N THR A 335 11.18 8.78 -35.15
CA THR A 335 11.61 7.48 -34.57
C THR A 335 10.83 6.35 -35.24
N THR A 336 11.41 5.16 -35.28
CA THR A 336 10.64 3.96 -35.63
C THR A 336 9.58 3.66 -34.54
N PRO A 337 8.57 2.82 -34.83
CA PRO A 337 7.56 2.45 -33.83
C PRO A 337 8.16 1.81 -32.57
N GLU A 338 9.14 0.93 -32.74
CA GLU A 338 9.87 0.24 -31.65
C GLU A 338 10.73 1.21 -30.83
N GLU A 339 11.33 2.22 -31.48
CA GLU A 339 12.05 3.28 -30.77
C GLU A 339 11.14 4.20 -29.97
N ARG A 340 9.90 4.41 -30.45
CA ARG A 340 8.91 5.22 -29.75
C ARG A 340 8.39 4.51 -28.50
N GLU A 341 8.08 3.22 -28.58
CA GLU A 341 7.67 2.39 -27.43
C GLU A 341 8.74 2.38 -26.32
N ASN A 342 10.01 2.26 -26.70
CA ASN A 342 11.12 2.35 -25.74
C ASN A 342 11.27 3.74 -25.11
N ILE A 343 10.99 4.81 -25.86
CA ILE A 343 11.02 6.19 -25.34
C ILE A 343 9.86 6.42 -24.38
N ASP A 344 8.67 5.93 -24.70
CA ASP A 344 7.46 6.04 -23.88
C ASP A 344 7.65 5.28 -22.54
N GLY A 345 8.21 4.06 -22.58
CA GLY A 345 8.55 3.33 -21.34
C GLY A 345 9.60 4.04 -20.46
N ILE A 346 10.57 4.74 -21.07
CA ILE A 346 11.54 5.56 -20.30
C ILE A 346 10.84 6.79 -19.70
N ILE A 347 9.87 7.39 -20.39
CA ILE A 347 9.09 8.53 -19.91
C ILE A 347 8.21 8.12 -18.72
N ASP A 348 7.55 6.96 -18.79
CA ASP A 348 6.70 6.46 -17.69
C ASP A 348 7.50 6.18 -16.42
N LEU A 349 8.66 5.54 -16.58
CA LEU A 349 9.60 5.32 -15.48
C LEU A 349 10.12 6.65 -14.90
N ALA A 350 10.39 7.63 -15.76
CA ALA A 350 10.87 8.94 -15.34
C ALA A 350 9.79 9.76 -14.60
N ASN A 351 8.53 9.67 -15.04
CA ASN A 351 7.38 10.27 -14.36
C ASN A 351 7.19 9.68 -12.96
N THR A 352 7.25 8.34 -12.84
CA THR A 352 7.19 7.64 -11.55
C THR A 352 8.30 8.11 -10.59
N CYS A 353 9.53 8.24 -11.07
CA CYS A 353 10.65 8.74 -10.25
C CYS A 353 10.45 10.19 -9.80
N ILE A 354 9.87 11.04 -10.66
CA ILE A 354 9.59 12.45 -10.34
C ILE A 354 8.48 12.58 -9.31
N GLU A 355 7.46 11.74 -9.37
CA GLU A 355 6.42 11.69 -8.34
C GLU A 355 7.00 11.30 -6.99
N ASN A 356 7.89 10.31 -6.94
CA ASN A 356 8.58 9.91 -5.70
C ASN A 356 9.45 11.03 -5.13
N LEU A 357 10.16 11.76 -6.00
CA LEU A 357 10.95 12.94 -5.58
C LEU A 357 10.06 14.10 -5.10
N SER A 358 8.89 14.30 -5.72
CA SER A 358 7.94 15.35 -5.32
C SER A 358 7.38 15.05 -3.92
N LYS A 359 7.00 13.79 -3.65
CA LYS A 359 6.58 13.33 -2.32
C LYS A 359 7.68 13.51 -1.27
N ALA A 360 8.93 13.19 -1.60
CA ALA A 360 10.07 13.39 -0.70
C ALA A 360 10.26 14.88 -0.33
N VAL A 361 10.07 15.77 -1.30
CA VAL A 361 10.17 17.21 -1.11
C VAL A 361 9.03 17.73 -0.21
N GLU A 362 7.80 17.27 -0.42
CA GLU A 362 6.65 17.62 0.43
C GLU A 362 6.88 17.23 1.89
N LEU A 363 7.31 15.98 2.14
CA LEU A 363 7.63 15.50 3.50
C LEU A 363 8.70 16.35 4.20
N LEU A 364 9.74 16.75 3.47
CA LEU A 364 10.82 17.57 4.03
C LEU A 364 10.39 19.03 4.32
N GLU A 365 9.32 19.52 3.69
CA GLU A 365 8.83 20.89 3.87
C GLU A 365 7.92 21.06 5.08
N GLU A 366 7.23 19.97 5.45
CA GLU A 366 6.29 19.91 6.57
C GLU A 366 6.98 19.98 7.94
N PHE A 367 8.30 19.76 8.00
CA PHE A 367 9.03 19.88 9.26
C PHE A 367 8.93 21.30 9.83
N GLU A 368 8.53 21.36 11.10
CA GLU A 368 8.61 22.54 11.95
C GLU A 368 9.27 22.17 13.28
N PRO A 369 10.00 23.09 13.94
CA PRO A 369 10.57 22.82 15.25
C PRO A 369 9.47 22.66 16.32
N PRO A 370 9.61 21.74 17.29
CA PRO A 370 10.73 20.82 17.48
C PRO A 370 10.70 19.66 16.47
N VAL A 371 11.87 19.38 15.87
CA VAL A 371 12.00 18.32 14.87
C VAL A 371 12.42 17.03 15.53
N ASP A 372 11.60 16.00 15.35
CA ASP A 372 11.95 14.65 15.77
C ASP A 372 13.05 14.05 14.88
N ARG A 373 14.11 13.52 15.51
CA ARG A 373 15.28 12.97 14.82
C ARG A 373 14.92 11.81 13.92
N PHE A 374 14.03 10.95 14.39
CA PHE A 374 13.64 9.73 13.70
C PHE A 374 12.80 10.04 12.47
N HIS A 375 11.81 10.94 12.59
CA HIS A 375 11.00 11.40 11.45
C HIS A 375 11.85 12.09 10.39
N LEU A 376 12.80 12.94 10.81
CA LEU A 376 13.72 13.61 9.91
C LEU A 376 14.58 12.61 9.13
N GLN A 377 15.11 11.59 9.82
CA GLN A 377 15.90 10.53 9.19
C GLN A 377 15.09 9.75 8.16
N CYS A 378 13.84 9.38 8.47
CA CYS A 378 12.94 8.71 7.52
C CYS A 378 12.69 9.56 6.26
N ALA A 379 12.44 10.86 6.42
CA ALA A 379 12.21 11.75 5.28
C ALA A 379 13.47 11.90 4.40
N LEU A 380 14.66 11.91 5.01
CA LEU A 380 15.94 11.93 4.29
C LEU A 380 16.18 10.62 3.51
N GLU A 381 15.82 9.47 4.07
CA GLU A 381 15.93 8.18 3.37
C GLU A 381 15.03 8.09 2.15
N VAL A 382 13.79 8.58 2.25
CA VAL A 382 12.85 8.67 1.11
C VAL A 382 13.45 9.52 -0.01
N MET A 383 14.04 10.67 0.34
CA MET A 383 14.75 11.52 -0.61
C MET A 383 15.96 10.80 -1.23
N VAL A 384 16.80 10.14 -0.43
CA VAL A 384 18.00 9.44 -0.93
C VAL A 384 17.62 8.30 -1.87
N LYS A 385 16.58 7.53 -1.53
CA LYS A 385 16.06 6.46 -2.39
C LYS A 385 15.55 7.01 -3.72
N ALA A 386 14.71 8.04 -3.69
CA ALA A 386 14.17 8.66 -4.89
C ALA A 386 15.27 9.27 -5.79
N VAL A 387 16.33 9.85 -5.20
CA VAL A 387 17.49 10.35 -5.94
C VAL A 387 18.33 9.22 -6.55
N LYS A 388 18.49 8.09 -5.85
CA LYS A 388 19.18 6.89 -6.38
C LYS A 388 18.43 6.29 -7.56
N GLU A 389 17.11 6.16 -7.47
CA GLU A 389 16.22 5.69 -8.55
C GLU A 389 16.31 6.60 -9.79
N MET A 390 16.31 7.92 -9.59
CA MET A 390 16.44 8.85 -10.71
C MET A 390 17.82 8.79 -11.38
N ARG A 391 18.88 8.49 -10.61
CA ARG A 391 20.25 8.35 -11.15
C ARG A 391 20.47 7.03 -11.88
N SER A 392 19.91 5.92 -11.41
CA SER A 392 19.98 4.64 -12.13
C SER A 392 19.29 4.74 -13.49
N MET A 393 18.17 5.47 -13.57
CA MET A 393 17.51 5.84 -14.84
C MET A 393 18.40 6.69 -15.74
N GLY A 394 19.11 7.68 -15.20
CA GLY A 394 20.10 8.45 -15.95
C GLY A 394 21.18 7.58 -16.60
N GLY A 395 21.63 6.53 -15.88
CA GLY A 395 22.57 5.53 -16.40
C GLY A 395 21.99 4.66 -17.52
N LEU A 396 20.73 4.24 -17.41
CA LEU A 396 20.01 3.48 -18.45
C LEU A 396 19.81 4.32 -19.72
N ALA A 397 19.37 5.57 -19.57
CA ALA A 397 19.20 6.51 -20.69
C ALA A 397 20.53 6.82 -21.40
N GLN A 398 21.64 6.86 -20.66
CA GLN A 398 22.98 7.05 -21.22
C GLN A 398 23.46 5.81 -21.98
N LYS A 399 23.23 4.59 -21.44
CA LYS A 399 23.53 3.32 -22.13
C LYS A 399 22.76 3.19 -23.44
N TYR A 400 21.48 3.55 -23.45
CA TYR A 400 20.64 3.55 -24.66
C TYR A 400 21.12 4.55 -25.73
N ARG A 401 21.68 5.71 -25.33
CA ARG A 401 22.30 6.65 -26.28
C ARG A 401 23.62 6.14 -26.84
N SER A 402 24.41 5.42 -26.05
CA SER A 402 25.70 4.86 -26.49
C SER A 402 25.56 3.60 -27.35
N SER A 403 24.47 2.85 -27.26
CA SER A 403 24.20 1.69 -28.13
C SER A 403 23.70 2.07 -29.52
N LYS A 404 23.45 3.37 -29.77
CA LYS A 404 23.05 3.95 -31.06
C LYS A 404 24.15 4.75 -31.76
N LYS A 405 25.35 4.82 -31.18
CA LYS A 405 26.57 5.28 -31.86
C LYS A 405 27.38 4.05 -32.25
#